data_AF-A0A7S3U336-F1
#
_entry.id   AF-A0A7S3U336-F1
#
_cell.length_a   1.000
_cell.length_b   1.000
_cell.length_c   1.000
_cell.angle_alpha   90.00
_cell.angle_beta   90.00
_cell.angle_gamma   90.00
#
_symmetry.space_group_name_H-M   'P 1'
#
loop_
_entity.id
_entity.type
_entity.pdbx_description
1 polymer ?
#
loop_
_entity_poly.entity_id
_entity_poly.type
_entity_poly.pdbx_seq_one_letter_code
_entity_poly.pdbx_strand_id
1 'polypeptide(L)'
;ANDARAWTSLAITTALWAAGLFAVHATGGNWLAICYTACCVARWFMVFHDASHLSFFEDMEMNKSLADVSQFFVNYNWRQWADIHNSHHVHFGDATVKDTS
;
A
#
# COMPACT_ATOMS: atom_id res chain seq x y z
N ALA A 1 -14.08 8.97 -0.16
CA ALA A 1 -13.79 7.82 0.72
C ALA A 1 -15.02 7.50 1.57
N ASN A 2 -14.98 6.43 2.36
CA ASN A 2 -15.92 6.15 3.45
C ASN A 2 -15.09 5.60 4.60
N ASP A 3 -14.98 6.36 5.69
CA ASP A 3 -14.00 6.06 6.74
C ASP A 3 -14.26 4.74 7.46
N ALA A 4 -15.52 4.35 7.64
CA ALA A 4 -15.84 3.06 8.26
C ALA A 4 -15.31 1.89 7.42
N ARG A 5 -15.41 1.99 6.08
CA ARG A 5 -14.86 0.99 5.16
C ARG A 5 -13.33 1.06 5.09
N ALA A 6 -12.76 2.26 5.13
CA ALA A 6 -11.32 2.48 5.14
C ALA A 6 -10.67 1.83 6.38
N TRP A 7 -11.21 2.10 7.57
CA TRP A 7 -10.77 1.46 8.81
C TRP A 7 -10.92 -0.05 8.79
N THR A 8 -12.05 -0.56 8.30
CA THR A 8 -12.25 -2.01 8.14
C THR A 8 -11.20 -2.63 7.22
N SER A 9 -10.94 -1.98 6.07
CA SER A 9 -9.92 -2.44 5.11
C SER A 9 -8.52 -2.43 5.71
N LEU A 10 -8.15 -1.37 6.44
CA LEU A 10 -6.86 -1.23 7.10
C LEU A 10 -6.68 -2.28 8.20
N ALA A 11 -7.71 -2.49 9.03
CA ALA A 11 -7.70 -3.48 10.11
C ALA A 11 -7.55 -4.91 9.56
N ILE A 12 -8.32 -5.27 8.53
CA ILE A 12 -8.21 -6.59 7.88
C ILE A 12 -6.82 -6.77 7.25
N THR A 13 -6.31 -5.75 6.55
CA THR A 13 -4.99 -5.81 5.91
C THR A 13 -3.89 -6.01 6.94
N THR A 14 -3.95 -5.28 8.05
CA THR A 14 -3.00 -5.41 9.17
C THR A 14 -3.09 -6.79 9.82
N ALA A 15 -4.31 -7.30 10.06
CA ALA A 15 -4.52 -8.62 10.66
C ALA A 15 -4.01 -9.76 9.77
N LEU A 16 -4.28 -9.70 8.45
CA LEU A 16 -3.77 -10.69 7.49
C LEU A 16 -2.24 -10.67 7.44
N TRP A 17 -1.64 -9.49 7.38
CA TRP A 17 -0.19 -9.35 7.38
C TRP A 17 0.45 -9.89 8.67
N ALA A 18 -0.11 -9.56 9.83
CA ALA A 18 0.36 -10.08 11.12
C ALA A 18 0.21 -11.61 11.20
N ALA A 19 -0.89 -12.17 10.70
CA ALA A 19 -1.08 -13.62 10.61
C ALA A 19 -0.06 -14.27 9.67
N GLY A 20 0.30 -13.61 8.57
CA GLY A 20 1.34 -14.07 7.65
C GLY A 20 2.71 -14.12 8.30
N LEU A 21 3.12 -13.04 8.98
CA LEU A 21 4.38 -13.01 9.74
C LEU A 21 4.42 -14.09 10.82
N PHE A 22 3.32 -14.26 11.56
CA PHE A 22 3.20 -15.32 12.55
C PHE A 22 3.33 -16.70 11.90
N ALA A 23 2.67 -16.95 10.77
CA ALA A 23 2.76 -18.22 10.06
C ALA A 23 4.19 -18.50 9.56
N VAL A 24 4.89 -17.50 9.03
CA VAL A 24 6.30 -17.63 8.63
C VAL A 24 7.16 -18.03 9.83
N HIS A 25 6.98 -17.35 10.97
CA HIS A 25 7.71 -17.67 12.20
C HIS A 25 7.39 -19.08 12.73
N ALA A 26 6.11 -19.41 12.89
CA ALA A 26 5.64 -20.66 13.47
C ALA A 26 5.99 -21.90 12.63
N THR A 27 6.15 -21.73 11.31
CA THR A 27 6.49 -22.82 10.39
C THR A 27 7.98 -22.91 10.06
N GLY A 28 8.82 -22.04 10.64
CA GLY A 28 10.25 -21.99 10.32
C GLY A 28 10.55 -21.55 8.89
N GLY A 29 9.70 -20.70 8.30
CA GLY A 29 9.89 -20.18 6.95
C GLY A 29 9.34 -21.07 5.84
N ASN A 30 8.22 -21.76 6.07
CA ASN A 30 7.57 -22.54 5.01
C ASN A 30 7.20 -21.67 3.80
N TRP A 31 7.41 -22.20 2.58
CA TRP A 31 7.17 -21.46 1.34
C TRP A 31 5.72 -20.98 1.17
N LEU A 32 4.72 -21.73 1.61
CA LEU A 32 3.32 -21.29 1.53
C LEU A 32 3.07 -20.08 2.44
N ALA A 33 3.66 -20.06 3.64
CA ALA A 33 3.57 -18.93 4.55
C ALA A 33 4.28 -17.69 3.99
N ILE A 34 5.43 -17.87 3.33
CA ILE A 34 6.15 -16.81 2.63
C ILE A 34 5.31 -16.25 1.47
N CYS A 35 4.75 -17.10 0.60
CA CYS A 35 3.89 -16.68 -0.51
C CYS A 35 2.64 -15.94 -0.01
N TYR A 36 2.00 -16.43 1.04
CA TYR A 36 0.87 -15.74 1.68
C TYR A 36 1.28 -14.35 2.17
N THR A 37 2.44 -14.23 2.82
CA THR A 37 2.95 -12.94 3.31
C THR A 37 3.25 -11.98 2.15
N ALA A 38 3.80 -12.46 1.04
CA ALA A 38 4.01 -11.65 -0.17
C ALA A 38 2.69 -11.09 -0.72
N CYS A 39 1.62 -11.89 -0.75
CA CYS A 39 0.29 -11.40 -1.12
C CYS A 39 -0.22 -10.33 -0.14
N CYS A 40 0.09 -10.44 1.15
CA CYS A 40 -0.25 -9.42 2.14
C CYS A 40 0.52 -8.10 1.91
N VAL A 41 1.78 -8.16 1.47
CA VAL A 41 2.56 -6.97 1.08
C VAL A 41 1.93 -6.29 -0.14
N ALA A 42 1.48 -7.04 -1.15
CA ALA A 42 0.73 -6.48 -2.28
C ALA A 42 -0.57 -5.78 -1.82
N ARG A 43 -1.22 -6.31 -0.78
CA ARG A 43 -2.38 -5.66 -0.17
C ARG A 43 -2.01 -4.36 0.57
N TRP A 44 -0.89 -4.33 1.27
CA TRP A 44 -0.34 -3.10 1.83
C TRP A 44 -0.01 -2.06 0.75
N PHE A 45 0.48 -2.50 -0.41
CA PHE A 45 0.70 -1.60 -1.55
C PHE A 45 -0.59 -0.95 -2.05
N MET A 46 -1.73 -1.67 -2.08
CA MET A 46 -3.02 -1.05 -2.43
C MET A 46 -3.45 0.02 -1.41
N VAL A 47 -3.26 -0.23 -0.11
CA VAL A 47 -3.54 0.77 0.94
C VAL A 47 -2.63 2.00 0.78
N PHE A 48 -1.33 1.78 0.58
CA PHE A 48 -0.34 2.84 0.33
C PHE A 48 -0.68 3.65 -0.92
N HIS A 49 -1.07 2.98 -2.02
CA HIS A 49 -1.45 3.59 -3.28
C HIS A 49 -2.61 4.57 -3.09
N ASP A 50 -3.71 4.12 -2.48
CA ASP A 50 -4.91 4.93 -2.28
C ASP A 50 -4.67 6.09 -1.29
N ALA A 51 -3.86 5.84 -0.25
CA ALA A 51 -3.46 6.86 0.72
C ALA A 51 -2.55 7.93 0.09
N SER A 52 -1.64 7.53 -0.80
CA SER A 52 -0.77 8.45 -1.54
C SER A 52 -1.56 9.30 -2.55
N HIS A 53 -2.69 8.79 -3.03
CA HIS A 53 -3.71 9.55 -3.79
C HIS A 53 -4.65 10.39 -2.93
N LEU A 54 -4.45 10.41 -1.61
CA LEU A 54 -5.30 11.14 -0.65
C LEU A 54 -6.78 10.72 -0.70
N SER A 55 -7.03 9.45 -1.02
CA SER A 55 -8.38 8.93 -1.33
C SER A 55 -8.82 7.75 -0.48
N PHE A 56 -7.94 7.22 0.39
CA PHE A 56 -8.25 6.10 1.26
C PHE A 56 -9.19 6.50 2.41
N PHE A 57 -8.86 7.56 3.14
CA PHE A 57 -9.73 8.23 4.11
C PHE A 57 -10.37 9.49 3.53
N GLU A 58 -11.41 10.01 4.17
CA GLU A 58 -12.01 11.31 3.82
C GLU A 58 -11.10 12.47 4.24
N ASP A 59 -10.39 12.34 5.37
CA ASP A 59 -9.45 13.34 5.85
C ASP A 59 -8.09 13.25 5.14
N MET A 60 -7.62 14.39 4.62
CA MET A 60 -6.36 14.47 3.87
C MET A 60 -5.13 14.19 4.75
N GLU A 61 -5.11 14.68 5.99
CA GLU A 61 -3.96 14.53 6.86
C GLU A 61 -3.82 13.08 7.35
N MET A 62 -4.93 12.38 7.57
CA MET A 62 -4.96 10.94 7.83
C MET A 62 -4.36 10.15 6.67
N ASN A 63 -4.69 10.52 5.42
CA ASN A 63 -4.09 9.89 4.25
C ASN A 63 -2.58 10.12 4.17
N LYS A 64 -2.12 11.36 4.36
CA LYS A 64 -0.68 11.68 4.37
C LYS A 64 0.06 10.90 5.45
N SER A 65 -0.49 10.83 6.66
CA SER A 65 0.10 10.06 7.75
C SER A 65 0.13 8.56 7.44
N LEU A 66 -0.94 8.02 6.87
CA LEU A 66 -0.98 6.61 6.47
C LEU A 66 0.01 6.31 5.36
N ALA A 67 0.14 7.18 4.35
CA ALA A 67 1.11 7.05 3.27
C ALA A 67 2.55 7.07 3.82
N ASP A 68 2.89 8.03 4.69
CA ASP A 68 4.22 8.17 5.28
C ASP A 68 4.64 6.97 6.14
N VAL A 69 3.69 6.36 6.86
CA VAL A 69 3.95 5.14 7.64
C VAL A 69 4.02 3.90 6.73
N SER A 70 3.07 3.74 5.81
CA SER A 70 2.98 2.56 4.94
C SER A 70 4.16 2.45 3.96
N GLN A 71 4.82 3.56 3.66
CA GLN A 71 6.02 3.64 2.81
C GLN A 71 7.13 2.67 3.25
N PHE A 72 7.28 2.42 4.56
CA PHE A 72 8.27 1.48 5.10
C PHE A 72 7.91 0.01 4.88
N PHE A 73 6.61 -0.30 4.74
CA PHE A 73 6.15 -1.66 4.46
C PHE A 73 6.29 -2.02 2.99
N VAL A 74 6.14 -1.03 2.11
CA VAL A 74 6.14 -1.22 0.66
C VAL A 74 7.47 -0.86 -0.01
N ASN A 75 8.40 -0.27 0.75
CA ASN A 75 9.74 0.15 0.30
C ASN A 75 9.73 1.19 -0.83
N TYR A 76 8.85 2.19 -0.73
CA TYR A 76 8.82 3.36 -1.62
C TYR A 76 8.85 4.65 -0.80
N ASN A 77 9.43 5.73 -1.34
CA ASN A 77 9.22 7.07 -0.78
C ASN A 77 7.85 7.58 -1.23
N TRP A 78 6.96 7.90 -0.30
CA TRP A 78 5.57 8.19 -0.66
C TRP A 78 5.40 9.43 -1.53
N ARG A 79 6.19 10.49 -1.30
CA ARG A 79 6.09 11.75 -2.06
C ARG A 79 6.55 11.56 -3.50
N GLN A 80 7.75 10.99 -3.67
CA GLN A 80 8.29 10.69 -4.99
C GLN A 80 7.38 9.74 -5.77
N TRP A 81 6.90 8.68 -5.11
CA TRP A 81 6.00 7.73 -5.74
C TRP A 81 4.67 8.39 -6.14
N ALA A 82 4.08 9.23 -5.29
CA ALA A 82 2.84 9.93 -5.59
C ALA A 82 3.00 10.88 -6.78
N ASP A 83 4.11 11.63 -6.86
CA ASP A 83 4.37 12.55 -7.97
C ASP A 83 4.47 11.80 -9.31
N ILE A 84 5.26 10.73 -9.36
CA ILE A 84 5.43 9.89 -10.56
C ILE A 84 4.10 9.23 -10.95
N HIS A 85 3.40 8.67 -9.96
CA HIS A 85 2.18 7.91 -10.23
C HIS A 85 1.00 8.80 -10.62
N ASN A 86 0.95 10.03 -10.10
CA ASN A 86 -0.01 11.04 -10.57
C ASN A 86 0.27 11.43 -12.02
N SER A 87 1.53 11.63 -12.40
CA SER A 87 1.92 11.83 -13.81
C SER A 87 1.44 10.66 -14.67
N HIS A 88 1.68 9.43 -14.22
CA HIS A 88 1.24 8.22 -14.91
C HIS A 88 -0.27 8.19 -15.16
N HIS A 89 -1.10 8.54 -14.16
CA HIS A 89 -2.56 8.59 -14.32
C HIS A 89 -3.01 9.70 -15.27
N VAL A 90 -2.33 10.85 -15.28
CA VAL A 90 -2.64 11.96 -16.18
C VAL A 90 -2.28 11.63 -17.64
N HIS A 91 -1.17 10.90 -17.84
CA HIS A 91 -0.61 10.59 -19.16
C HIS A 91 -0.77 9.11 -19.56
N PHE A 92 -1.71 8.40 -18.93
CA PHE A 92 -1.85 6.96 -19.12
C PHE A 92 -2.07 6.60 -20.60
N GLY A 93 -1.16 5.80 -21.17
CA GLY A 93 -1.21 5.37 -22.56
C GLY A 93 -0.54 6.32 -23.56
N ASP A 94 0.02 7.44 -23.11
CA ASP A 94 0.85 8.32 -23.93
C ASP A 94 2.34 7.91 -23.85
N ALA A 95 2.83 7.23 -24.87
CA ALA A 95 4.22 6.77 -24.94
C ALA A 95 5.24 7.90 -25.15
N THR A 96 4.80 9.15 -25.35
CA THR A 96 5.69 10.31 -25.52
C THR A 96 6.13 10.93 -24.19
N VAL A 97 5.35 10.71 -23.13
CA VAL A 97 5.65 11.17 -21.78
C VAL A 97 6.28 10.01 -21.01
N LYS A 98 7.47 10.23 -20.45
CA LYS A 98 8.09 9.24 -19.55
C LYS A 98 7.71 9.55 -18.11
N ASP A 99 7.13 8.56 -17.44
CA ASP A 99 7.03 8.53 -15.99
C ASP A 99 8.44 8.35 -15.43
N THR A 100 9.05 9.46 -14.99
CA THR A 100 10.42 9.47 -14.46
C THR A 100 10.41 9.97 -13.02
N SER A 101 11.21 9.31 -12.19
CA SER A 101 11.46 9.63 -10.78
C SER A 101 12.33 10.85 -10.59
#